data_AF-A0A2P6NCH1-F1
#
_entry.id   AF-A0A2P6NCH1-F1
#
_cell.length_a   1.000
_cell.length_b   1.000
_cell.length_c   1.000
_cell.angle_alpha   90.00
_cell.angle_beta   90.00
_cell.angle_gamma   90.00
#
_symmetry.space_group_name_H-M   'P 1'
#
loop_
_entity.id
_entity.type
_entity.pdbx_description
1 polymer ?
#
loop_
_entity_poly.entity_id
_entity_poly.type
_entity_poly.pdbx_seq_one_letter_code
_entity_poly.pdbx_strand_id
1 'polypeptide(L)'
;MSAKKLYLAAYNGAQFLGWSYILFKIGQHYANGGRTDNLYPSIAEPLNIFQGAAILEVFHSLFGLVSSPILTTAIQIASRVLLIAVAHAAPQVQSSVFITIMATSWSITEIVRYLFYVLNLYKAVPRFLLWLRYSLFLALYPSGVAGEVGTLYNALPAFQNGLSPILTTAIQIASRVLLIAVAHAAPQVQSSVFITIMATSWSITEIVRYLFYVLNLYKAVPRFLLWLRYSLFLALYPSGVAGEVGTLYNALPAFQNGLWNTPYVSFYYIALFILATYVPGLPFMYSHMMHQRKKNLGSTTSKNKKRS
;
A
#
# COMPACT_ATOMS: atom_id res chain seq x y z
N MET A 1 -8.45 10.56 37.24
CA MET A 1 -7.84 10.04 35.99
C MET A 1 -8.26 10.96 34.85
N SER A 2 -7.34 11.49 34.03
CA SER A 2 -7.72 12.40 32.92
C SER A 2 -8.60 11.66 31.90
N ALA A 3 -9.65 12.30 31.38
CA ALA A 3 -10.56 11.72 30.39
C ALA A 3 -9.81 11.19 29.15
N LYS A 4 -8.75 11.89 28.73
CA LYS A 4 -7.83 11.47 27.67
C LYS A 4 -7.17 10.11 27.97
N LYS A 5 -6.70 9.92 29.21
CA LYS A 5 -6.05 8.67 29.64
C LYS A 5 -7.04 7.51 29.71
N LEU A 6 -8.27 7.75 30.19
CA LEU A 6 -9.31 6.73 30.25
C LEU A 6 -9.73 6.28 28.84
N TYR A 7 -9.96 7.24 27.93
CA TYR A 7 -10.27 6.95 26.53
C TYR A 7 -9.19 6.12 25.85
N LEU A 8 -7.92 6.53 25.96
CA LEU A 8 -6.80 5.80 25.36
C LEU A 8 -6.64 4.40 25.98
N ALA A 9 -6.86 4.25 27.29
CA ALA A 9 -6.81 2.94 27.93
C ALA A 9 -7.93 2.02 27.42
N ALA A 10 -9.16 2.54 27.27
CA ALA A 10 -10.29 1.78 26.74
C ALA A 10 -10.08 1.38 25.27
N TYR A 11 -9.64 2.32 24.42
CA TYR A 11 -9.36 2.06 23.01
C TYR A 11 -8.26 1.00 22.83
N ASN A 12 -7.10 1.18 23.48
CA ASN A 12 -6.00 0.23 23.35
C ASN A 12 -6.35 -1.13 23.99
N GLY A 13 -7.13 -1.14 25.07
CA GLY A 13 -7.64 -2.38 25.68
C GLY A 13 -8.58 -3.16 24.76
N ALA A 14 -9.52 -2.46 24.11
CA ALA A 14 -10.43 -3.06 23.13
C ALA A 14 -9.66 -3.64 21.93
N GLN A 15 -8.69 -2.89 21.41
CA GLN A 15 -7.82 -3.38 20.34
C GLN A 15 -7.00 -4.61 20.77
N PHE A 16 -6.39 -4.59 21.96
CA PHE A 16 -5.66 -5.74 22.51
C PHE A 16 -6.54 -7.01 22.56
N LEU A 17 -7.77 -6.90 23.08
CA LEU A 17 -8.71 -8.01 23.13
C LEU A 17 -9.13 -8.48 21.75
N GLY A 18 -9.35 -7.56 20.81
CA GLY A 18 -9.70 -7.85 19.44
C GLY A 18 -8.65 -8.67 18.69
N TRP A 19 -7.39 -8.23 18.73
CA TRP A 19 -6.29 -8.97 18.11
C TRP A 19 -6.01 -10.31 18.82
N SER A 20 -6.20 -10.37 20.15
CA SER A 20 -6.13 -11.64 20.90
C SER A 20 -7.22 -12.62 20.45
N TYR A 21 -8.44 -12.12 20.19
CA TYR A 21 -9.54 -12.94 19.67
C TYR A 21 -9.27 -13.46 18.26
N ILE A 22 -8.71 -12.64 17.37
CA ILE A 22 -8.29 -13.08 16.03
C ILE A 22 -7.25 -14.21 16.16
N LEU A 23 -6.21 -14.03 16.98
CA LEU A 23 -5.19 -15.05 17.18
C LEU A 23 -5.77 -16.35 17.76
N PHE A 24 -6.70 -16.23 18.71
CA PHE A 24 -7.42 -17.38 19.27
C PHE A 24 -8.23 -18.12 18.20
N LYS A 25 -8.94 -17.41 17.32
CA LYS A 25 -9.68 -18.02 16.20
C LYS A 25 -8.76 -18.77 15.24
N ILE A 26 -7.58 -18.21 14.94
CA ILE A 26 -6.56 -18.89 14.12
C ILE A 26 -6.10 -20.18 14.81
N GLY A 27 -5.77 -20.11 16.11
CA GLY A 27 -5.37 -21.29 16.89
C GLY A 27 -6.47 -22.36 16.96
N GLN A 28 -7.70 -21.95 17.23
CA GLN A 28 -8.87 -22.84 17.30
C GLN A 28 -9.14 -23.53 15.95
N HIS A 29 -9.00 -22.80 14.85
CA HIS A 29 -9.18 -23.35 13.51
C HIS A 29 -8.21 -24.50 13.22
N TYR A 30 -6.92 -24.30 13.49
CA TYR A 30 -5.90 -25.33 13.29
C TYR A 30 -5.99 -26.47 14.32
N ALA A 31 -6.35 -26.18 15.57
CA ALA A 31 -6.58 -27.21 16.59
C ALA A 31 -7.72 -28.16 16.21
N ASN A 32 -8.73 -27.66 15.50
CA ASN A 32 -9.86 -28.46 14.99
C ASN A 32 -9.55 -29.19 13.67
N GLY A 33 -8.29 -29.21 13.22
CA GLY A 33 -7.90 -29.83 11.94
C GLY A 33 -8.26 -29.00 10.71
N GLY A 34 -8.58 -27.71 10.89
CA GLY A 34 -8.84 -26.78 9.81
C GLY A 34 -7.64 -26.58 8.90
N ARG A 35 -7.90 -26.40 7.61
CA ARG A 35 -6.88 -26.20 6.58
C ARG A 35 -6.69 -24.70 6.34
N THR A 36 -5.60 -24.33 5.69
CA THR A 36 -5.28 -22.92 5.42
C THR A 36 -6.25 -22.28 4.43
N ASP A 37 -6.86 -23.08 3.55
CA ASP A 37 -7.79 -22.65 2.51
C ASP A 37 -9.14 -22.14 3.05
N ASN A 38 -9.54 -22.55 4.26
CA ASN A 38 -10.81 -22.19 4.89
C ASN A 38 -10.68 -21.36 6.18
N LEU A 39 -9.49 -20.81 6.46
CA LEU A 39 -9.27 -19.98 7.64
C LEU A 39 -9.96 -18.60 7.52
N TYR A 40 -9.79 -17.92 6.38
CA TYR A 40 -10.15 -16.52 6.23
C TYR A 40 -11.61 -16.18 6.60
N PRO A 41 -12.64 -16.97 6.23
CA PRO A 41 -14.02 -16.70 6.63
C PRO A 41 -14.22 -16.58 8.15
N SER A 42 -13.42 -17.30 8.95
CA SER A 42 -13.52 -17.27 10.41
C SER A 42 -12.89 -16.03 11.07
N ILE A 43 -11.98 -15.35 10.34
CA ILE A 43 -11.22 -14.19 10.83
C ILE A 43 -11.56 -12.89 10.09
N ALA A 44 -12.27 -12.95 8.96
CA ALA A 44 -12.51 -11.79 8.09
C ALA A 44 -13.26 -10.66 8.81
N GLU A 45 -14.35 -10.98 9.51
CA GLU A 45 -15.13 -9.99 10.26
C GLU A 45 -14.33 -9.30 11.37
N PRO A 46 -13.71 -10.03 12.33
CA PRO A 46 -12.93 -9.37 13.36
C PRO A 46 -11.72 -8.62 12.78
N LEU A 47 -11.07 -9.16 11.73
CA LEU A 47 -9.96 -8.48 11.06
C LEU A 47 -10.40 -7.14 10.43
N ASN A 48 -11.56 -7.09 9.77
CA ASN A 48 -12.12 -5.86 9.22
C ASN A 48 -12.39 -4.81 10.31
N ILE A 49 -13.00 -5.23 11.43
CA ILE A 49 -13.39 -4.33 12.52
C ILE A 49 -12.14 -3.73 13.19
N PHE A 50 -11.19 -4.57 13.61
CA PHE A 50 -10.04 -4.10 14.40
C PHE A 50 -8.98 -3.39 13.56
N GLN A 51 -8.77 -3.80 12.30
CA GLN A 51 -7.93 -3.06 11.37
C GLN A 51 -8.60 -1.74 10.93
N GLY A 52 -9.91 -1.73 10.75
CA GLY A 52 -10.66 -0.49 10.47
C GLY A 52 -10.61 0.49 11.64
N ALA A 53 -10.73 0.00 12.87
CA ALA A 53 -10.61 0.81 14.08
C ALA A 53 -9.23 1.49 14.20
N ALA A 54 -8.18 0.92 13.61
CA ALA A 54 -6.85 1.54 13.58
C ALA A 54 -6.84 2.91 12.87
N ILE A 55 -7.79 3.20 11.98
CA ILE A 55 -7.94 4.53 11.34
C ILE A 55 -8.08 5.64 12.40
N LEU A 56 -8.68 5.33 13.55
CA LEU A 56 -8.80 6.28 14.66
C LEU A 56 -7.42 6.76 15.18
N GLU A 57 -6.35 6.00 14.99
CA GLU A 57 -5.00 6.41 15.40
C GLU A 57 -4.45 7.56 14.55
N VAL A 58 -4.90 7.67 13.29
CA VAL A 58 -4.60 8.84 12.46
C VAL A 58 -5.24 10.07 13.09
N PHE A 59 -6.51 9.97 13.51
CA PHE A 59 -7.21 11.04 14.21
C PHE A 59 -6.61 11.34 15.59
N HIS A 60 -6.18 10.34 16.34
CA HIS A 60 -5.46 10.55 17.60
C HIS A 60 -4.18 11.35 17.41
N SER A 61 -3.45 11.06 16.33
CA SER A 61 -2.23 11.80 15.99
C SER A 61 -2.58 13.23 15.53
N LEU A 62 -3.64 13.39 14.73
CA LEU A 62 -4.08 14.66 14.16
C LEU A 62 -4.61 15.63 15.22
N PHE A 63 -5.32 15.13 16.23
CA PHE A 63 -5.84 15.93 17.35
C PHE A 63 -4.86 16.06 18.52
N GLY A 64 -3.61 15.59 18.38
CA GLY A 64 -2.60 15.67 19.45
C GLY A 64 -2.93 14.82 20.69
N LEU A 65 -3.81 13.81 20.54
CA LEU A 65 -4.03 12.82 21.60
C LEU A 65 -2.78 11.97 21.81
N VAL A 66 -2.04 11.67 20.74
CA VAL A 66 -0.78 10.92 20.77
C VAL A 66 0.30 11.67 19.98
N SER A 67 1.53 11.68 20.51
CA SER A 67 2.69 12.25 19.84
C SER A 67 3.26 11.27 18.81
N SER A 68 2.63 11.19 17.64
CA SER A 68 3.10 10.36 16.52
C SER A 68 3.02 11.16 15.21
N PRO A 69 3.98 10.99 14.27
CA PRO A 69 3.94 11.72 13.01
C PRO A 69 2.73 11.27 12.17
N ILE A 70 1.84 12.22 11.87
CA ILE A 70 0.54 11.96 11.23
C ILE A 70 0.71 11.20 9.91
N LEU A 71 1.66 11.65 9.07
CA LEU A 71 1.89 11.07 7.75
C LEU A 71 2.34 9.61 7.82
N THR A 72 3.26 9.28 8.73
CA THR A 72 3.75 7.90 8.86
C THR A 72 2.67 6.97 9.40
N THR A 73 1.87 7.43 10.37
CA THR A 73 0.75 6.66 10.91
C THR A 73 -0.32 6.43 9.84
N ALA A 74 -0.65 7.46 9.05
CA ALA A 74 -1.60 7.34 7.95
C ALA A 74 -1.15 6.34 6.88
N ILE A 75 0.11 6.39 6.44
CA ILE A 75 0.65 5.47 5.43
C ILE A 75 0.61 4.02 5.94
N GLN A 76 1.02 3.81 7.20
CA GLN A 76 1.04 2.47 7.82
C GLN A 76 -0.36 1.85 7.92
N ILE A 77 -1.37 2.64 8.29
CA ILE A 77 -2.74 2.13 8.39
C ILE A 77 -3.35 1.95 7.00
N ALA A 78 -3.09 2.89 6.08
CA ALA A 78 -3.58 2.81 4.71
C ALA A 78 -3.08 1.54 4.00
N SER A 79 -1.80 1.17 4.14
CA SER A 79 -1.26 -0.05 3.52
C SER A 79 -1.96 -1.32 4.02
N ARG A 80 -2.29 -1.39 5.31
CA ARG A 80 -2.99 -2.55 5.88
C ARG A 80 -4.46 -2.62 5.51
N VAL A 81 -5.15 -1.48 5.52
CA VAL A 81 -6.54 -1.39 5.03
C VAL A 81 -6.61 -1.78 3.55
N LEU A 82 -5.60 -1.41 2.77
CA LEU A 82 -5.48 -1.82 1.38
C LEU A 82 -5.45 -3.34 1.22
N LEU A 83 -4.64 -4.04 2.02
CA LEU A 83 -4.50 -5.49 1.97
C LEU A 83 -5.81 -6.23 2.32
N ILE A 84 -6.57 -5.69 3.27
CA ILE A 84 -7.92 -6.20 3.56
C ILE A 84 -8.83 -5.98 2.34
N ALA A 85 -8.82 -4.79 1.75
CA ALA A 85 -9.61 -4.51 0.55
C ALA A 85 -9.21 -5.42 -0.63
N VAL A 86 -7.93 -5.73 -0.77
CA VAL A 86 -7.41 -6.70 -1.75
C VAL A 86 -7.98 -8.08 -1.49
N ALA A 87 -7.98 -8.54 -0.23
CA ALA A 87 -8.51 -9.85 0.12
C ALA A 87 -10.01 -9.98 -0.17
N HIS A 88 -10.80 -8.91 0.01
CA HIS A 88 -12.22 -8.89 -0.40
C HIS A 88 -12.40 -8.84 -1.91
N ALA A 89 -11.56 -8.07 -2.61
CA ALA A 89 -11.63 -7.94 -4.06
C ALA A 89 -11.18 -9.23 -4.78
N ALA A 90 -10.26 -10.00 -4.21
CA ALA A 90 -9.66 -11.17 -4.82
C ALA A 90 -9.89 -12.43 -3.95
N PRO A 91 -11.04 -13.12 -4.11
CA PRO A 91 -11.39 -14.28 -3.28
C PRO A 91 -10.33 -15.39 -3.26
N GLN A 92 -9.57 -15.57 -4.34
CA GLN A 92 -8.49 -16.57 -4.40
C GLN A 92 -7.36 -16.32 -3.39
N VAL A 93 -7.20 -15.07 -2.91
CA VAL A 93 -6.21 -14.72 -1.89
C VAL A 93 -6.63 -15.22 -0.52
N GLN A 94 -7.93 -15.35 -0.27
CA GLN A 94 -8.50 -15.77 1.02
C GLN A 94 -8.13 -17.22 1.37
N SER A 95 -7.87 -18.05 0.37
CA SER A 95 -7.44 -19.44 0.57
C SER A 95 -5.91 -19.61 0.58
N SER A 96 -5.16 -18.50 0.55
CA SER A 96 -3.70 -18.55 0.48
C SER A 96 -3.04 -18.63 1.85
N VAL A 97 -1.92 -19.36 1.94
CA VAL A 97 -1.06 -19.37 3.14
C VAL A 97 -0.54 -17.98 3.52
N PHE A 98 -0.38 -17.08 2.55
CA PHE A 98 0.12 -15.74 2.82
C PHE A 98 -0.84 -14.91 3.67
N ILE A 99 -2.16 -15.10 3.54
CA ILE A 99 -3.14 -14.39 4.37
C ILE A 99 -3.10 -14.87 5.81
N THR A 100 -2.85 -16.17 6.02
CA THR A 100 -2.64 -16.75 7.35
C THR A 100 -1.38 -16.22 8.00
N ILE A 101 -0.26 -16.22 7.28
CA ILE A 101 1.02 -15.72 7.78
C ILE A 101 0.90 -14.25 8.14
N MET A 102 0.27 -13.46 7.28
CA MET A 102 -0.01 -12.03 7.51
C MET A 102 -0.88 -11.83 8.75
N ALA A 103 -2.05 -12.46 8.83
CA ALA A 103 -2.98 -12.30 9.95
C ALA A 103 -2.37 -12.75 11.28
N THR A 104 -1.58 -13.82 11.28
CA THR A 104 -0.88 -14.31 12.49
C THR A 104 0.19 -13.31 12.93
N SER A 105 1.02 -12.85 11.99
CA SER A 105 2.12 -11.91 12.27
C SER A 105 1.60 -10.56 12.77
N TRP A 106 0.53 -10.05 12.13
CA TRP A 106 -0.18 -8.85 12.56
C TRP A 106 -0.76 -9.03 13.96
N SER A 107 -1.49 -10.12 14.21
CA SER A 107 -2.12 -10.33 15.52
C SER A 107 -1.10 -10.35 16.66
N ILE A 108 0.00 -11.08 16.52
CA ILE A 108 1.03 -11.13 17.58
C ILE A 108 1.66 -9.75 17.80
N THR A 109 1.98 -9.03 16.72
CA THR A 109 2.58 -7.69 16.80
C THR A 109 1.64 -6.70 17.48
N GLU A 110 0.36 -6.71 17.11
CA GLU A 110 -0.65 -5.78 17.62
C GLU A 110 -0.99 -6.06 19.08
N ILE A 111 -1.10 -7.33 19.49
CA ILE A 111 -1.31 -7.72 20.90
C ILE A 111 -0.22 -7.10 21.78
N VAL A 112 1.06 -7.25 21.40
CA VAL A 112 2.18 -6.68 22.16
C VAL A 112 2.15 -5.15 22.13
N ARG A 113 1.84 -4.54 20.98
CA ARG A 113 1.78 -3.08 20.81
C ARG A 113 0.72 -2.44 21.69
N TYR A 114 -0.52 -2.93 21.63
CA TYR A 114 -1.64 -2.38 22.38
C TYR A 114 -1.52 -2.65 23.88
N LEU A 115 -1.07 -3.84 24.27
CA LEU A 115 -0.80 -4.14 25.68
C LEU A 115 0.27 -3.21 26.26
N PHE A 116 1.33 -2.95 25.50
CA PHE A 116 2.35 -1.98 25.88
C PHE A 116 1.76 -0.59 26.05
N TYR A 117 0.92 -0.12 25.12
CA TYR A 117 0.30 1.21 25.22
C TYR A 117 -0.59 1.34 26.46
N VAL A 118 -1.42 0.33 26.77
CA VAL A 118 -2.24 0.32 27.99
C VAL A 118 -1.35 0.44 29.23
N LEU A 119 -0.36 -0.45 29.39
CA LEU A 119 0.48 -0.48 30.59
C LEU A 119 1.38 0.76 30.72
N ASN A 120 1.82 1.32 29.58
CA ASN A 120 2.63 2.53 29.56
C ASN A 120 1.85 3.76 30.04
N LEU A 121 0.52 3.83 29.79
CA LEU A 121 -0.32 4.88 30.37
C LEU A 121 -0.29 4.88 31.90
N TYR A 122 -0.12 3.72 32.53
CA TYR A 122 0.00 3.56 33.98
C TYR A 122 1.45 3.48 34.49
N LYS A 123 2.45 3.61 33.61
CA LYS A 123 3.88 3.44 33.92
C LYS A 123 4.19 2.08 34.58
N ALA A 124 3.42 1.05 34.25
CA ALA A 124 3.50 -0.28 34.86
C ALA A 124 3.92 -1.37 33.84
N VAL A 125 4.82 -1.02 32.90
CA VAL A 125 5.24 -1.94 31.84
C VAL A 125 6.23 -2.98 32.38
N PRO A 126 5.92 -4.29 32.30
CA PRO A 126 6.86 -5.34 32.70
C PRO A 126 8.08 -5.41 31.77
N ARG A 127 9.26 -5.77 32.31
CA ARG A 127 10.48 -5.95 31.51
C ARG A 127 10.32 -6.99 30.40
N PHE A 128 9.58 -8.06 30.68
CA PHE A 128 9.28 -9.10 29.69
C PHE A 128 8.51 -8.55 28.49
N LEU A 129 7.54 -7.66 28.70
CA LEU A 129 6.76 -7.06 27.61
C LEU A 129 7.60 -6.09 26.77
N LEU A 130 8.51 -5.35 27.41
CA LEU A 130 9.51 -4.53 26.69
C LEU A 130 10.39 -5.42 25.81
N TRP A 131 10.90 -6.54 26.35
CA TRP A 131 11.69 -7.49 25.58
C TRP A 131 10.91 -8.04 24.37
N LEU A 132 9.67 -8.50 24.58
CA LEU A 132 8.82 -8.97 23.48
C LEU A 132 8.67 -7.91 22.38
N ARG A 133 8.40 -6.66 22.77
CA ARG A 133 8.26 -5.55 21.82
C ARG A 133 9.51 -5.33 20.98
N TYR A 134 10.70 -5.43 21.58
CA TYR A 134 11.98 -5.18 20.91
C TYR A 134 12.63 -6.41 20.28
N SER A 135 12.13 -7.62 20.55
CA SER A 135 12.71 -8.87 20.02
C SER A 135 11.83 -9.56 18.99
N LEU A 136 10.50 -9.49 19.12
CA LEU A 136 9.59 -10.14 18.18
C LEU A 136 9.69 -9.58 16.76
N PHE A 137 10.11 -8.32 16.60
CA PHE A 137 10.26 -7.73 15.27
C PHE A 137 11.21 -8.54 14.38
N LEU A 138 12.24 -9.20 14.95
CA LEU A 138 13.22 -9.97 14.18
C LEU A 138 12.58 -11.13 13.40
N ALA A 139 11.57 -11.77 13.99
CA ALA A 139 10.87 -12.89 13.37
C ALA A 139 9.59 -12.45 12.65
N LEU A 140 8.82 -11.55 13.29
CA LEU A 140 7.49 -11.14 12.78
C LEU A 140 7.57 -10.16 11.62
N TYR A 141 8.66 -9.41 11.49
CA TYR A 141 8.80 -8.47 10.37
C TYR A 141 9.02 -9.20 9.04
N PRO A 142 9.97 -10.16 8.91
CA PRO A 142 10.10 -10.96 7.69
C PRO A 142 8.83 -11.76 7.37
N SER A 143 8.18 -12.37 8.36
CA SER A 143 6.95 -13.14 8.13
C SER A 143 5.77 -12.23 7.74
N GLY A 144 5.64 -11.07 8.38
CA GLY A 144 4.63 -10.06 8.06
C GLY A 144 4.80 -9.59 6.61
N VAL A 145 5.99 -9.15 6.23
CA VAL A 145 6.29 -8.69 4.85
C VAL A 145 6.05 -9.81 3.84
N ALA A 146 6.48 -11.05 4.12
CA ALA A 146 6.22 -12.18 3.24
C ALA A 146 4.71 -12.44 3.06
N GLY A 147 3.93 -12.32 4.13
CA GLY A 147 2.47 -12.42 4.09
C GLY A 147 1.83 -11.30 3.27
N GLU A 148 2.22 -10.05 3.48
CA GLU A 148 1.68 -8.89 2.76
C GLU A 148 2.00 -8.95 1.26
N VAL A 149 3.28 -9.19 0.91
CA VAL A 149 3.74 -9.28 -0.48
C VAL A 149 3.14 -10.51 -1.18
N GLY A 150 3.09 -11.66 -0.51
CA GLY A 150 2.50 -12.87 -1.08
C GLY A 150 0.98 -12.75 -1.30
N THR A 151 0.28 -12.04 -0.42
CA THR A 151 -1.15 -11.69 -0.57
C THR A 151 -1.37 -10.83 -1.81
N LEU A 152 -0.53 -9.80 -2.01
CA LEU A 152 -0.57 -8.95 -3.20
C LEU A 152 -0.21 -9.71 -4.48
N TYR A 153 0.80 -10.60 -4.42
CA TYR A 153 1.22 -11.42 -5.54
C TYR A 153 0.09 -12.35 -6.01
N ASN A 154 -0.60 -13.02 -5.07
CA ASN A 154 -1.73 -13.88 -5.39
C ASN A 154 -2.98 -13.11 -5.84
N ALA A 155 -3.04 -11.82 -5.56
CA ALA A 155 -4.08 -10.94 -6.08
C ALA A 155 -3.83 -10.49 -7.53
N LEU A 156 -2.60 -10.63 -8.06
CA LEU A 156 -2.23 -10.20 -9.41
C LEU A 156 -3.16 -10.74 -10.52
N PRO A 157 -3.55 -12.03 -10.54
CA PRO A 157 -4.48 -12.53 -11.55
C PRO A 157 -5.86 -11.85 -11.49
N ALA A 158 -6.35 -11.49 -10.30
CA ALA A 158 -7.59 -10.71 -10.17
C ALA A 158 -7.40 -9.26 -10.64
N PHE A 159 -6.24 -8.65 -10.42
CA PHE A 159 -5.92 -7.33 -10.98
C PHE A 159 -5.89 -7.35 -12.51
N GLN A 160 -5.38 -8.42 -13.11
CA GLN A 160 -5.33 -8.59 -14.57
C GLN A 160 -6.73 -8.78 -15.19
N ASN A 161 -7.65 -9.43 -14.47
CA ASN A 161 -9.02 -9.69 -14.92
C ASN A 161 -10.01 -8.55 -14.59
N GLY A 162 -9.52 -7.47 -13.96
CA GLY A 162 -10.26 -6.24 -13.72
C GLY A 162 -11.00 -6.22 -12.39
N LEU A 163 -10.33 -5.74 -11.33
CA LEU A 163 -10.95 -5.40 -10.04
C LEU A 163 -10.34 -4.12 -9.43
N SER A 164 -11.13 -3.51 -8.52
CA SER A 164 -11.54 -2.09 -8.42
C SER A 164 -10.64 -0.94 -8.96
N PRO A 165 -11.24 0.07 -9.62
CA PRO A 165 -10.59 1.35 -9.92
C PRO A 165 -9.98 2.03 -8.69
N ILE A 166 -10.52 1.79 -7.51
CA ILE A 166 -10.13 2.45 -6.25
C ILE A 166 -8.73 2.00 -5.81
N LEU A 167 -8.44 0.70 -5.87
CA LEU A 167 -7.17 0.13 -5.42
C LEU A 167 -6.00 0.50 -6.35
N THR A 168 -6.20 0.42 -7.66
CA THR A 168 -5.21 0.86 -8.65
C THR A 168 -4.96 2.37 -8.54
N THR A 169 -6.02 3.15 -8.33
CA THR A 169 -5.90 4.59 -8.09
C THR A 169 -5.20 4.88 -6.77
N ALA A 170 -5.45 4.13 -5.70
CA ALA A 170 -4.81 4.32 -4.41
C ALA A 170 -3.30 4.06 -4.46
N ILE A 171 -2.87 2.98 -5.12
CA ILE A 171 -1.44 2.68 -5.31
C ILE A 171 -0.76 3.78 -6.15
N GLN A 172 -1.41 4.24 -7.21
CA GLN A 172 -0.90 5.32 -8.06
C GLN A 172 -0.83 6.67 -7.32
N ILE A 173 -1.80 7.00 -6.48
CA ILE A 173 -1.77 8.22 -5.68
C ILE A 173 -0.69 8.12 -4.61
N ALA A 174 -0.58 6.97 -3.93
CA ALA A 174 0.41 6.75 -2.89
C ALA A 174 1.85 6.88 -3.43
N SER A 175 2.14 6.32 -4.60
CA SER A 175 3.47 6.44 -5.22
C SER A 175 3.80 7.89 -5.59
N ARG A 176 2.84 8.65 -6.12
CA ARG A 176 3.03 10.07 -6.47
C ARG A 176 3.27 10.95 -5.25
N VAL A 177 2.47 10.75 -4.20
CA VAL A 177 2.62 11.48 -2.94
C VAL A 177 3.97 11.18 -2.30
N LEU A 178 4.42 9.92 -2.34
CA LEU A 178 5.74 9.54 -1.85
C LEU A 178 6.85 10.28 -2.57
N LEU A 179 6.84 10.31 -3.91
CA LEU A 179 7.88 10.98 -4.69
C LEU A 179 7.91 12.50 -4.47
N ILE A 180 6.74 13.13 -4.31
CA ILE A 180 6.66 14.56 -3.96
C ILE A 180 7.21 14.78 -2.54
N ALA A 181 6.88 13.91 -1.58
CA ALA A 181 7.41 14.00 -0.23
C ALA A 181 8.94 13.84 -0.21
N VAL A 182 9.47 12.92 -1.01
CA VAL A 182 10.92 12.72 -1.18
C VAL A 182 11.57 13.98 -1.76
N ALA A 183 10.99 14.54 -2.82
CA ALA A 183 11.48 15.77 -3.43
C ALA A 183 11.44 16.96 -2.46
N HIS A 184 10.43 17.06 -1.60
CA HIS A 184 10.35 18.12 -0.60
C HIS A 184 11.37 17.91 0.53
N ALA A 185 11.57 16.68 0.97
CA ALA A 185 12.44 16.34 2.08
C ALA A 185 13.94 16.33 1.71
N ALA A 186 14.29 16.13 0.44
CA ALA A 186 15.65 16.15 -0.06
C ALA A 186 15.87 17.32 -1.04
N PRO A 187 16.43 18.47 -0.59
CA PRO A 187 16.63 19.65 -1.44
C PRO A 187 17.47 19.39 -2.70
N GLN A 188 18.37 18.41 -2.63
CA GLN A 188 19.24 17.96 -3.74
C GLN A 188 18.43 17.41 -4.94
N VAL A 189 17.22 16.92 -4.67
CA VAL A 189 16.32 16.36 -5.70
C VAL A 189 15.61 17.49 -6.47
N GLN A 190 15.39 18.64 -5.83
CA GLN A 190 14.64 19.75 -6.42
C GLN A 190 15.41 20.43 -7.56
N SER A 191 16.74 20.43 -7.51
CA SER A 191 17.61 20.94 -8.58
C SER A 191 17.89 19.91 -9.68
N SER A 192 17.36 18.68 -9.55
CA SER A 192 17.61 17.61 -10.50
C SER A 192 16.76 17.71 -11.75
N VAL A 193 17.33 17.35 -12.91
CA VAL A 193 16.58 17.20 -14.16
C VAL A 193 15.44 16.17 -14.06
N PHE A 194 15.58 15.16 -13.18
CA PHE A 194 14.62 14.06 -13.07
C PHE A 194 13.26 14.49 -12.54
N ILE A 195 13.20 15.46 -11.61
CA ILE A 195 11.92 15.97 -11.11
C ILE A 195 11.16 16.71 -12.20
N THR A 196 11.88 17.45 -13.06
CA THR A 196 11.32 18.17 -14.20
C THR A 196 10.78 17.21 -15.26
N ILE A 197 11.54 16.16 -15.57
CA ILE A 197 11.13 15.11 -16.51
C ILE A 197 9.88 14.38 -15.98
N MET A 198 9.86 14.04 -14.70
CA MET A 198 8.73 13.41 -14.03
C MET A 198 7.48 14.30 -14.08
N ALA A 199 7.59 15.55 -13.62
CA ALA A 199 6.47 16.50 -13.58
C ALA A 199 5.91 16.80 -14.97
N THR A 200 6.78 16.92 -15.98
CA THR A 200 6.37 17.11 -17.38
C THR A 200 5.63 15.88 -17.90
N SER A 201 6.16 14.68 -17.66
CA SER A 201 5.55 13.43 -18.11
C SER A 201 4.18 13.19 -17.44
N TRP A 202 4.06 13.47 -16.14
CA TRP A 202 2.79 13.43 -15.41
C TRP A 202 1.79 14.45 -15.95
N SER A 203 2.22 15.70 -16.17
CA SER A 203 1.32 16.75 -16.66
C SER A 203 0.74 16.42 -18.03
N ILE A 204 1.56 15.96 -18.98
CA ILE A 204 1.11 15.62 -20.33
C ILE A 204 0.15 14.41 -20.29
N THR A 205 0.43 13.40 -19.48
CA THR A 205 -0.48 12.24 -19.32
C THR A 205 -1.82 12.65 -18.72
N GLU A 206 -1.82 13.52 -17.71
CA GLU A 206 -3.04 13.99 -17.05
C GLU A 206 -3.93 14.85 -17.96
N ILE A 207 -3.33 15.76 -18.73
CA ILE A 207 -4.07 16.60 -19.70
C ILE A 207 -4.85 15.73 -20.67
N VAL A 208 -4.20 14.74 -21.28
CA VAL A 208 -4.84 13.83 -22.25
C VAL A 208 -5.89 12.95 -21.57
N ARG A 209 -5.63 12.49 -20.34
CA ARG A 209 -6.54 11.63 -19.57
C ARG A 209 -7.83 12.35 -19.21
N TYR A 210 -7.74 13.53 -18.62
CA TYR A 210 -8.92 14.30 -18.22
C TYR A 210 -9.71 14.78 -19.42
N LEU A 211 -9.02 15.26 -20.47
CA LEU A 211 -9.68 15.66 -21.71
C LEU A 211 -10.46 14.49 -22.34
N PHE A 212 -9.89 13.28 -22.32
CA PHE A 212 -10.60 12.09 -22.77
C PHE A 212 -11.86 11.85 -21.93
N TYR A 213 -11.76 11.87 -20.60
CA TYR A 213 -12.91 11.57 -19.74
C TYR A 213 -14.05 12.55 -19.95
N VAL A 214 -13.76 13.84 -20.07
CA VAL A 214 -14.76 14.87 -20.36
C VAL A 214 -15.48 14.58 -21.67
N LEU A 215 -14.74 14.37 -22.77
CA LEU A 215 -15.37 14.11 -24.08
C LEU A 215 -16.09 12.76 -24.16
N ASN A 216 -15.66 11.79 -23.35
CA ASN A 216 -16.32 10.50 -23.24
C ASN A 216 -17.69 10.60 -22.55
N LEU A 217 -17.91 11.54 -21.64
CA LEU A 217 -19.24 11.83 -21.07
C LEU A 217 -20.22 12.27 -22.16
N TYR A 218 -19.75 13.07 -23.11
CA TYR A 218 -20.54 13.52 -24.26
C TYR A 218 -20.58 12.52 -25.43
N LYS A 219 -19.99 11.32 -25.26
CA LYS A 219 -19.82 10.28 -26.30
C LYS A 219 -19.17 10.80 -27.60
N ALA A 220 -18.43 11.90 -27.51
CA ALA A 220 -17.88 12.64 -28.66
C ALA A 220 -16.34 12.67 -28.61
N VAL A 221 -15.71 11.49 -28.44
CA VAL A 221 -14.25 11.39 -28.35
C VAL A 221 -13.64 11.40 -29.77
N PRO A 222 -12.79 12.39 -30.12
CA PRO A 222 -12.09 12.39 -31.40
C PRO A 222 -11.13 11.20 -31.53
N ARG A 223 -11.00 10.63 -32.73
CA ARG A 223 -10.06 9.52 -33.00
C ARG A 223 -8.62 9.86 -32.64
N PHE A 224 -8.21 11.10 -32.85
CA PHE A 224 -6.88 11.58 -32.47
C PHE A 224 -6.66 11.50 -30.95
N LEU A 225 -7.66 11.90 -30.15
CA LEU A 225 -7.56 11.84 -28.68
C LEU A 225 -7.58 10.39 -28.17
N LEU A 226 -8.36 9.51 -28.81
CA LEU A 226 -8.33 8.07 -28.52
C LEU A 226 -6.94 7.49 -28.83
N TRP A 227 -6.34 7.87 -29.95
CA TRP A 227 -4.99 7.45 -30.31
C TRP A 227 -3.94 7.95 -29.32
N LEU A 228 -4.01 9.22 -28.93
CA LEU A 228 -3.13 9.80 -27.89
C LEU A 228 -3.25 9.02 -26.59
N ARG A 229 -4.47 8.79 -26.09
CA ARG A 229 -4.70 8.04 -24.84
C ARG A 229 -3.99 6.67 -24.81
N TYR A 230 -3.98 5.97 -25.94
CA TYR A 230 -3.43 4.61 -26.02
C TYR A 230 -2.04 4.51 -26.67
N SER A 231 -1.42 5.60 -27.11
CA SER A 231 -0.10 5.57 -27.76
C SER A 231 0.93 6.48 -27.08
N LEU A 232 0.49 7.46 -26.29
CA LEU A 232 1.36 8.42 -25.61
C LEU A 232 2.31 7.76 -24.60
N PHE A 233 1.94 6.59 -24.06
CA PHE A 233 2.81 5.82 -23.19
C PHE A 233 4.12 5.38 -23.88
N LEU A 234 4.17 5.26 -25.22
CA LEU A 234 5.40 4.88 -25.92
C LEU A 234 6.54 5.88 -25.72
N ALA A 235 6.21 7.17 -25.59
CA ALA A 235 7.17 8.23 -25.36
C ALA A 235 7.26 8.62 -23.87
N LEU A 236 6.11 8.71 -23.19
CA LEU A 236 6.06 9.22 -21.81
C LEU A 236 6.36 8.17 -20.74
N TYR A 237 6.29 6.88 -21.07
CA TYR A 237 6.60 5.83 -20.09
C TYR A 237 8.11 5.77 -19.78
N PRO A 238 9.03 5.75 -20.78
CA PRO A 238 10.46 5.82 -20.49
C PRO A 238 10.86 7.09 -19.74
N SER A 239 10.31 8.26 -20.13
CA SER A 239 10.61 9.52 -19.47
C SER A 239 10.03 9.59 -18.06
N GLY A 240 8.78 9.15 -17.87
CA GLY A 240 8.13 9.10 -16.55
C GLY A 240 8.90 8.21 -15.58
N VAL A 241 9.24 6.98 -16.01
CA VAL A 241 10.04 6.04 -15.20
C VAL A 241 11.41 6.60 -14.90
N ALA A 242 12.12 7.16 -15.88
CA ALA A 242 13.43 7.77 -15.66
C ALA A 242 13.34 8.93 -14.64
N GLY A 243 12.26 9.71 -14.69
CA GLY A 243 11.97 10.75 -13.72
C GLY A 243 11.72 10.20 -12.31
N GLU A 244 10.85 9.20 -12.15
CA GLU A 244 10.51 8.62 -10.85
C GLU A 244 11.70 7.89 -10.20
N VAL A 245 12.40 7.06 -10.97
CA VAL A 245 13.60 6.32 -10.54
C VAL A 245 14.75 7.28 -10.25
N GLY A 246 14.99 8.25 -11.12
CA GLY A 246 16.07 9.23 -10.96
C GLY A 246 15.85 10.15 -9.76
N THR A 247 14.60 10.55 -9.50
CA THR A 247 14.21 11.33 -8.31
C THR A 247 14.50 10.54 -7.03
N LEU A 248 14.12 9.26 -6.99
CA LEU A 248 14.36 8.40 -5.83
C LEU A 248 15.85 8.05 -5.66
N TYR A 249 16.57 7.83 -6.76
CA TYR A 249 18.00 7.57 -6.76
C TYR A 249 18.80 8.77 -6.23
N ASN A 250 18.49 9.98 -6.67
CA ASN A 250 19.14 11.20 -6.18
C ASN A 250 18.81 11.52 -4.71
N ALA A 251 17.75 10.93 -4.17
CA ALA A 251 17.43 11.03 -2.74
C ALA A 251 18.21 10.03 -1.88
N LEU A 252 18.87 9.02 -2.45
CA LEU A 252 19.61 7.99 -1.71
C LEU A 252 20.65 8.57 -0.73
N PRO A 253 21.49 9.56 -1.10
CA PRO A 253 22.44 10.16 -0.17
C PRO A 253 21.74 10.81 1.03
N ALA A 254 20.58 11.43 0.83
CA ALA A 254 19.80 12.01 1.92
C ALA A 254 19.29 10.94 2.89
N PHE A 255 18.84 9.79 2.37
CA PHE A 255 18.41 8.66 3.21
C PHE A 255 19.57 7.97 3.95
N GLN A 256 20.76 7.90 3.34
CA GLN A 256 21.97 7.43 4.01
C GLN A 256 22.32 8.34 5.20
N ASN A 257 22.14 9.65 5.04
CA ASN A 257 22.39 10.66 6.08
C ASN A 257 21.32 10.72 7.19
N GLY A 258 20.39 9.77 7.25
CA GLY A 258 19.40 9.70 8.32
C GLY A 258 17.99 10.17 7.95
N LEU A 259 17.76 10.66 6.72
CA LEU A 259 16.43 11.15 6.33
C LEU A 259 15.41 10.01 6.38
N TRP A 260 14.40 10.18 7.24
CA TRP A 260 13.34 9.19 7.53
C TRP A 260 13.83 7.85 8.08
N ASN A 261 15.05 7.81 8.62
CA ASN A 261 15.54 6.65 9.33
C ASN A 261 14.93 6.58 10.72
N THR A 262 14.52 5.37 11.09
CA THR A 262 14.20 5.01 12.47
C THR A 262 15.36 4.19 13.04
N PRO A 263 15.46 3.98 14.37
CA PRO A 263 16.52 3.16 14.97
C PRO A 263 16.59 1.72 14.44
N TYR A 264 15.56 1.24 13.74
CA TYR A 264 15.41 -0.15 13.30
C TYR A 264 15.32 -0.30 11.78
N VAL A 265 14.88 0.76 11.08
CA VAL A 265 14.65 0.72 9.63
C VAL A 265 15.19 1.99 9.02
N SER A 266 16.19 1.84 8.16
CA SER A 266 16.65 2.92 7.30
C SER A 266 15.81 2.96 6.04
N PHE A 267 15.29 4.15 5.74
CA PHE A 267 14.57 4.41 4.50
C PHE A 267 15.46 4.21 3.26
N TYR A 268 16.78 4.25 3.42
CA TYR A 268 17.73 3.90 2.37
C TYR A 268 17.51 2.48 1.82
N TYR A 269 17.37 1.48 2.70
CA TYR A 269 17.13 0.10 2.26
C TYR A 269 15.74 -0.09 1.66
N ILE A 270 14.74 0.65 2.15
CA ILE A 270 13.40 0.67 1.56
C ILE A 270 13.46 1.25 0.15
N ALA A 271 14.16 2.38 -0.04
CA ALA A 271 14.33 3.01 -1.35
C ALA A 271 15.06 2.08 -2.33
N LEU A 272 16.10 1.36 -1.88
CA LEU A 272 16.78 0.35 -2.69
C LEU A 272 15.86 -0.81 -3.08
N PHE A 273 15.04 -1.29 -2.15
CA PHE A 273 14.04 -2.32 -2.45
C PHE A 273 13.03 -1.84 -3.49
N ILE A 274 12.50 -0.61 -3.33
CA ILE A 274 11.61 0.01 -4.32
C ILE A 274 12.31 0.07 -5.68
N LEU A 275 13.53 0.59 -5.76
CA LEU A 275 14.31 0.64 -7.01
C LEU A 275 14.50 -0.74 -7.64
N ALA A 276 14.74 -1.78 -6.83
CA ALA A 276 14.86 -3.15 -7.29
C ALA A 276 13.55 -3.69 -7.89
N THR A 277 12.39 -3.32 -7.34
CA THR A 277 11.07 -3.72 -7.88
C THR A 277 10.74 -3.10 -9.24
N TYR A 278 11.33 -1.96 -9.59
CA TYR A 278 11.15 -1.36 -10.92
C TYR A 278 11.74 -2.27 -12.01
N VAL A 279 12.86 -2.96 -11.76
CA VAL A 279 13.52 -3.81 -12.77
C VAL A 279 12.59 -4.88 -13.37
N PRO A 280 11.89 -5.73 -12.58
CA PRO A 280 10.90 -6.66 -13.12
C PRO A 280 9.55 -5.99 -13.48
N GLY A 281 9.17 -4.90 -12.80
CA GLY A 281 7.88 -4.24 -13.03
C GLY A 281 7.77 -3.52 -14.38
N LEU A 282 8.88 -2.97 -14.88
CA LEU A 282 8.92 -2.18 -16.11
C LEU A 282 8.50 -2.93 -17.38
N PRO A 283 9.06 -4.11 -17.71
CA PRO A 283 8.65 -4.86 -18.89
C PRO A 283 7.20 -5.37 -18.78
N PHE A 284 6.76 -5.70 -17.56
CA PHE A 284 5.40 -6.18 -17.30
C PHE A 284 4.35 -5.10 -17.59
N MET A 285 4.49 -3.90 -17.02
CA MET A 285 3.54 -2.80 -17.24
C MET A 285 3.53 -2.34 -18.71
N TYR A 286 4.71 -2.32 -19.36
CA TYR A 286 4.81 -1.97 -20.77
C TYR A 286 4.07 -2.97 -21.67
N SER A 287 4.25 -4.27 -21.43
CA SER A 287 3.53 -5.32 -22.15
C SER A 287 2.00 -5.19 -22.00
N HIS A 288 1.54 -4.87 -20.79
CA HIS A 288 0.11 -4.65 -20.53
C HIS A 288 -0.45 -3.45 -21.31
N MET A 289 0.25 -2.32 -21.34
CA MET A 289 -0.17 -1.15 -22.12
C MET A 289 -0.19 -1.42 -23.62
N MET A 290 0.77 -2.21 -24.13
CA MET A 290 0.76 -2.67 -25.53
C MET A 290 -0.45 -3.54 -25.84
N HIS A 291 -0.84 -4.43 -24.93
CA HIS A 291 -2.06 -5.24 -25.06
C HIS A 291 -3.31 -4.35 -25.09
N GLN A 292 -3.43 -3.38 -24.18
CA GLN A 292 -4.55 -2.43 -24.16
C GLN A 292 -4.64 -1.59 -25.43
N ARG A 293 -3.50 -1.15 -25.96
CA ARG A 293 -3.44 -0.42 -27.24
C ARG A 293 -4.00 -1.26 -28.38
N LYS A 294 -3.57 -2.52 -28.50
CA LYS A 294 -4.04 -3.43 -29.54
C LYS A 294 -5.54 -3.70 -29.43
N LYS A 295 -6.07 -3.88 -28.22
CA LYS A 295 -7.50 -4.10 -27.95
C LYS A 295 -8.36 -2.89 -28.35
N ASN A 296 -7.97 -1.68 -27.94
CA ASN A 296 -8.80 -0.49 -28.11
C ASN A 296 -8.62 0.17 -29.49
N LEU A 297 -7.40 0.19 -30.06
CA LEU A 297 -7.16 0.74 -31.39
C LEU A 297 -7.42 -0.28 -32.50
N GLY A 298 -7.15 -1.57 -32.28
CA GLY A 298 -7.35 -2.62 -33.29
C GLY A 298 -8.82 -2.94 -33.58
N SER A 299 -9.72 -2.76 -32.61
CA SER A 299 -11.17 -2.94 -32.82
C SER A 299 -11.80 -1.85 -33.69
N THR A 300 -11.17 -0.68 -33.79
CA THR A 300 -11.64 0.45 -34.60
C THR A 300 -11.40 0.21 -36.10
N THR A 301 -10.32 -0.49 -36.46
CA THR A 301 -9.98 -0.85 -37.85
C THR A 301 -10.92 -1.93 -38.40
N SER A 302 -11.35 -2.88 -37.56
CA SER A 302 -12.30 -3.93 -37.94
C SER A 302 -13.71 -3.40 -38.23
N LYS A 303 -14.19 -2.41 -37.46
CA LYS A 303 -15.49 -1.77 -37.71
C LYS A 303 -15.54 -0.96 -39.00
N ASN A 304 -14.43 -0.35 -39.42
CA ASN A 304 -14.36 0.36 -40.70
C ASN A 304 -14.33 -0.59 -41.91
N LYS A 305 -13.72 -1.77 -41.79
CA LYS A 305 -13.67 -2.78 -42.88
C LYS A 305 -15.00 -3.49 -43.12
N LYS A 306 -15.97 -3.39 -42.20
CA LYS A 306 -17.35 -3.88 -42.34
C LYS A 306 -18.34 -2.82 -42.83
N ARG A 307 -17.90 -1.57 -43.01
CA ARG A 307 -18.73 -0.43 -43.47
C ARG A 307 -18.21 0.20 -44.78
N SER A 308 -17.12 -0.33 -45.33
CA SER A 308 -16.64 -0.08 -46.70
C SER A 308 -17.01 -1.28 -47.57
#